data_AF-A0A8H3G6G3-F1
#
_entry.id   AF-A0A8H3G6G3-F1
#
_cell.length_a   1.000
_cell.length_b   1.000
_cell.length_c   1.000
_cell.angle_alpha   90.00
_cell.angle_beta   90.00
_cell.angle_gamma   90.00
#
_symmetry.space_group_name_H-M   'P 1'
#
loop_
_entity.id
_entity.type
_entity.pdbx_description
1 polymer ?
#
loop_
_entity_poly.entity_id
_entity_poly.type
_entity_poly.pdbx_seq_one_letter_code
_entity_poly.pdbx_strand_id
1 'polypeptide(L)'
;MHDELREAIAKVQRVAKENGKSSGIYSMSGDQARDFADQGFNMVSVMTDMVALPACMTSALNAARGSYVHSALNLEKILVLTADGRTLTGTLLSCDQLTNLVLQNTIERVIRPHDDPEDSEEVPHGLYLIRGENVAICGLLDEQMDGEIDWAKVKGSVIGGVKHT
;
A
#
# COMPACT_ATOMS: atom_id res chain seq x y z
N MET A 1 -21.89 16.60 0.02
CA MET A 1 -21.27 17.59 -0.89
C MET A 1 -21.98 18.91 -0.66
N HIS A 2 -21.24 19.98 -0.36
CA HIS A 2 -21.83 21.30 -0.12
C HIS A 2 -22.50 21.81 -1.41
N ASP A 3 -23.64 22.51 -1.32
CA ASP A 3 -24.43 22.90 -2.50
C ASP A 3 -23.65 23.82 -3.44
N GLU A 4 -22.85 24.73 -2.89
CA GLU A 4 -21.96 25.60 -3.66
C GLU A 4 -20.96 24.83 -4.53
N LEU A 5 -20.45 23.69 -4.03
CA LEU A 5 -19.55 22.83 -4.78
C LEU A 5 -20.31 22.12 -5.92
N ARG A 6 -21.57 21.73 -5.70
CA ARG A 6 -22.41 21.11 -6.75
C ARG A 6 -22.65 22.09 -7.89
N GLU A 7 -23.00 23.33 -7.55
CA GLU A 7 -23.25 24.38 -8.53
C GLU A 7 -21.99 24.73 -9.34
N ALA A 8 -20.83 24.81 -8.67
CA ALA A 8 -19.55 25.05 -9.33
C ALA A 8 -19.21 23.94 -10.34
N ILE A 9 -19.37 22.67 -9.94
CA ILE A 9 -19.12 21.50 -10.81
C ILE A 9 -20.05 21.54 -12.04
N ALA A 10 -21.35 21.76 -11.82
CA ALA A 10 -22.34 21.85 -12.90
C ALA A 10 -22.05 23.01 -13.87
N LYS A 11 -21.60 24.16 -13.34
CA LYS A 11 -21.18 25.30 -14.16
C LYS A 11 -19.98 24.97 -15.04
N VAL A 12 -18.95 24.32 -14.49
CA VAL A 12 -17.76 23.91 -15.24
C VAL A 12 -18.10 22.91 -16.34
N GLN A 13 -18.92 21.89 -16.04
CA GLN A 13 -19.37 20.92 -17.03
C GLN A 13 -20.09 21.62 -18.19
N ARG A 14 -21.05 22.49 -17.87
CA ARG A 14 -21.88 23.16 -18.87
C ARG A 14 -21.02 23.99 -19.82
N VAL A 15 -20.09 24.78 -19.27
CA VAL A 15 -19.17 25.60 -20.07
C VAL A 15 -18.27 24.72 -20.95
N ALA A 16 -17.77 23.60 -20.43
CA ALA A 16 -16.97 22.67 -21.22
C ALA A 16 -17.77 22.11 -22.40
N LYS A 17 -19.02 21.69 -22.16
CA LYS A 17 -19.94 21.17 -23.18
C LYS A 17 -20.28 22.21 -24.25
N GLU A 18 -20.62 23.43 -23.84
CA GLU A 18 -20.90 24.56 -24.75
C GLU A 18 -19.71 24.89 -25.67
N ASN A 19 -18.48 24.61 -25.21
CA ASN A 19 -17.26 24.82 -25.99
C ASN A 19 -16.76 23.56 -26.72
N GLY A 20 -17.55 22.48 -26.74
CA GLY A 20 -17.17 21.21 -27.38
C GLY A 20 -15.96 20.52 -26.74
N LYS A 21 -15.65 20.83 -25.48
CA LYS A 21 -14.53 20.24 -24.74
C LYS A 21 -14.98 19.03 -23.93
N SER A 22 -14.14 18.00 -23.91
CA SER A 22 -14.33 16.87 -23.00
C SER A 22 -14.04 17.28 -21.57
N SER A 23 -14.84 16.83 -20.62
CA SER A 23 -14.67 17.07 -19.19
C SER A 23 -14.61 15.75 -18.44
N GLY A 24 -13.69 15.66 -17.48
CA GLY A 24 -13.55 14.53 -16.58
C GLY A 24 -13.70 14.96 -15.13
N ILE A 25 -14.15 14.04 -14.26
CA ILE A 25 -14.32 14.30 -12.83
C ILE A 25 -13.98 13.07 -12.00
N TYR A 26 -13.47 13.31 -10.80
CA TYR A 26 -13.24 12.27 -9.79
C TYR A 26 -14.47 12.12 -8.89
N SER A 27 -14.87 10.88 -8.64
CA SER A 27 -15.96 10.53 -7.72
C SER A 27 -15.47 9.58 -6.63
N MET A 28 -15.93 9.78 -5.40
CA MET A 28 -15.55 8.99 -4.23
C MET A 28 -16.42 7.74 -4.02
N SER A 29 -17.50 7.58 -4.80
CA SER A 29 -18.40 6.42 -4.74
C SER A 29 -19.04 6.13 -6.09
N GLY A 30 -19.59 4.92 -6.25
CA GLY A 30 -20.35 4.54 -7.45
C GLY A 30 -21.62 5.37 -7.64
N ASP A 31 -22.31 5.72 -6.56
CA ASP A 31 -23.51 6.57 -6.63
C ASP A 31 -23.16 7.99 -7.11
N GLN A 32 -22.08 8.57 -6.59
CA GLN A 32 -21.61 9.87 -7.05
C GLN A 32 -21.10 9.80 -8.51
N ALA A 33 -20.49 8.68 -8.89
CA ALA A 33 -20.07 8.45 -10.27
C ALA A 33 -21.27 8.45 -11.22
N ARG A 34 -22.37 7.82 -10.80
CA ARG A 34 -23.63 7.77 -11.55
C ARG A 34 -24.21 9.17 -11.74
N ASP A 35 -24.29 9.95 -10.68
CA ASP A 35 -24.77 11.34 -10.73
C ASP A 35 -23.97 12.19 -11.73
N PHE A 36 -22.64 12.02 -11.77
CA PHE A 36 -21.79 12.77 -12.71
C PHE A 36 -21.88 12.24 -14.15
N ALA A 37 -22.06 10.94 -14.34
CA ALA A 37 -22.30 10.38 -15.66
C ALA A 37 -23.62 10.92 -16.25
N ASP A 38 -24.69 10.97 -15.44
CA ASP A 38 -25.99 11.51 -15.84
C ASP A 38 -25.94 13.03 -16.12
N GLN A 39 -25.01 13.76 -15.49
CA GLN A 39 -24.70 15.17 -15.81
C GLN A 39 -23.92 15.34 -17.12
N GLY A 40 -23.45 14.25 -17.74
CA GLY A 40 -22.79 14.26 -19.03
C GLY A 40 -21.30 14.56 -18.98
N PHE A 41 -20.61 14.19 -17.91
CA PHE A 41 -19.14 14.11 -17.90
C PHE A 41 -18.66 13.00 -18.84
N ASN A 42 -17.60 13.26 -19.60
CA ASN A 42 -17.07 12.33 -20.60
C ASN A 42 -16.23 11.21 -19.97
N MET A 43 -15.63 11.50 -18.81
CA MET A 43 -14.83 10.57 -18.05
C MET A 43 -15.13 10.74 -16.57
N VAL A 44 -15.65 9.69 -15.94
CA VAL A 44 -15.86 9.67 -14.49
C VAL A 44 -14.87 8.67 -13.91
N SER A 45 -13.87 9.18 -13.20
CA SER A 45 -12.88 8.36 -12.52
C SER A 45 -13.38 8.06 -11.12
N VAL A 46 -13.70 6.79 -10.84
CA VAL A 46 -14.15 6.37 -9.52
C VAL A 46 -12.93 6.06 -8.67
N MET A 47 -12.69 6.85 -7.62
CA MET A 47 -11.60 6.66 -6.64
C MET A 47 -11.80 5.44 -5.72
N THR A 48 -12.51 4.41 -6.18
CA THR A 48 -12.56 3.08 -5.54
C THR A 48 -11.15 2.57 -5.27
N ASP A 49 -10.16 2.92 -6.08
CA ASP A 49 -8.80 2.42 -5.95
C ASP A 49 -8.05 3.02 -4.75
N MET A 50 -8.43 4.22 -4.29
CA MET A 50 -7.81 4.87 -3.11
C MET A 50 -8.53 4.56 -1.80
N VAL A 51 -9.77 4.06 -1.84
CA VAL A 51 -10.56 3.76 -0.64
C VAL A 51 -10.93 2.28 -0.57
N ALA A 52 -11.44 1.71 -1.66
CA ALA A 52 -11.87 0.31 -1.72
C ALA A 52 -10.71 -0.67 -1.86
N LEU A 53 -9.60 -0.38 -2.55
CA LEU A 53 -8.44 -1.29 -2.53
C LEU A 53 -7.81 -1.38 -1.13
N PRO A 54 -7.50 -0.26 -0.43
CA PRO A 54 -7.08 -0.33 0.96
C PRO A 54 -8.13 -0.99 1.84
N ALA A 55 -9.42 -0.65 1.73
CA ALA A 55 -10.46 -1.28 2.54
C ALA A 55 -10.62 -2.79 2.27
N CYS A 56 -10.50 -3.23 1.01
CA CYS A 56 -10.54 -4.65 0.65
C CYS A 56 -9.29 -5.38 1.15
N MET A 57 -8.11 -4.75 1.05
CA MET A 57 -6.86 -5.29 1.57
C MET A 57 -6.91 -5.40 3.10
N THR A 58 -7.33 -4.34 3.78
CA THR A 58 -7.61 -4.33 5.22
C THR A 58 -8.64 -5.39 5.60
N SER A 59 -9.72 -5.54 4.82
CA SER A 59 -10.74 -6.57 5.07
C SER A 59 -10.17 -7.98 4.91
N ALA A 60 -9.38 -8.23 3.87
CA ALA A 60 -8.73 -9.53 3.65
C ALA A 60 -7.72 -9.85 4.77
N LEU A 61 -6.94 -8.85 5.21
CA LEU A 61 -6.04 -8.97 6.35
C LEU A 61 -6.80 -9.20 7.66
N ASN A 62 -7.92 -8.51 7.89
CA ASN A 62 -8.77 -8.72 9.08
C ASN A 62 -9.45 -10.10 9.07
N ALA A 63 -9.84 -10.59 7.90
CA ALA A 63 -10.35 -11.94 7.76
C ALA A 63 -9.25 -12.98 8.06
N ALA A 64 -8.03 -12.76 7.57
CA ALA A 64 -6.87 -13.59 7.91
C ALA A 64 -6.56 -13.56 9.42
N ARG A 65 -6.88 -12.46 10.12
CA ARG A 65 -6.71 -12.28 11.58
C ARG A 65 -7.73 -12.99 12.46
N GLY A 66 -8.90 -13.36 11.94
CA GLY A 66 -9.93 -14.07 12.71
C GLY A 66 -10.62 -13.26 13.83
N SER A 67 -10.60 -11.92 13.83
CA SER A 67 -11.31 -11.12 14.87
C SER A 67 -11.90 -9.79 14.38
N TYR A 68 -13.18 -9.57 14.67
CA TYR A 68 -13.90 -8.29 14.48
C TYR A 68 -13.87 -7.45 15.76
N VAL A 69 -12.76 -6.77 16.11
CA VAL A 69 -12.83 -5.73 17.14
C VAL A 69 -11.79 -4.62 16.96
N HIS A 70 -12.32 -3.39 16.91
CA HIS A 70 -11.76 -2.07 17.20
C HIS A 70 -10.37 -1.65 16.71
N SER A 71 -10.41 -0.69 15.78
CA SER A 71 -9.40 0.29 15.42
C SER A 71 -8.92 1.12 16.63
N ALA A 72 -7.86 0.66 17.28
CA ALA A 72 -6.98 1.48 18.12
C ALA A 72 -5.57 0.90 18.05
N LEU A 73 -4.74 1.44 17.13
CA LEU A 73 -3.27 1.36 17.15
C LEU A 73 -2.65 0.00 17.55
N ASN A 74 -3.11 -1.11 16.98
CA ASN A 74 -2.23 -2.28 16.94
C ASN A 74 -1.20 -2.02 15.85
N LEU A 75 -0.04 -1.55 16.30
CA LEU A 75 1.14 -1.41 15.48
C LEU A 75 1.66 -2.82 15.16
N GLU A 76 1.44 -3.26 13.94
CA GLU A 76 1.77 -4.64 13.53
C GLU A 76 3.20 -4.73 13.03
N LYS A 77 3.91 -5.80 13.42
CA LYS A 77 5.18 -6.15 12.80
C LYS A 77 4.91 -6.77 11.44
N ILE A 78 5.52 -6.21 10.41
CA ILE A 78 5.37 -6.66 9.02
C ILE A 78 6.73 -7.00 8.43
N LEU A 79 6.72 -7.83 7.40
CA LEU A 79 7.84 -8.07 6.49
C LEU A 79 7.53 -7.40 5.15
N VAL A 80 8.52 -6.69 4.61
CA VAL A 80 8.47 -6.03 3.31
C VAL A 80 9.59 -6.56 2.43
N LEU A 81 9.24 -7.05 1.24
CA LEU A 81 10.21 -7.28 0.17
C LEU A 81 10.17 -6.09 -0.78
N THR A 82 11.34 -5.50 -1.05
CA THR A 82 11.44 -4.36 -1.94
C THR A 82 11.68 -4.79 -3.39
N ALA A 83 11.41 -3.88 -4.34
CA ALA A 83 11.56 -4.10 -5.77
C ALA A 83 13.01 -4.43 -6.20
N ASP A 84 14.00 -4.03 -5.39
CA ASP A 84 15.43 -4.34 -5.55
C ASP A 84 15.89 -5.57 -4.75
N GLY A 85 14.96 -6.32 -4.13
CA GLY A 85 15.24 -7.63 -3.52
C GLY A 85 15.65 -7.59 -2.05
N ARG A 86 15.49 -6.46 -1.35
CA ARG A 86 15.80 -6.35 0.08
C ARG A 86 14.65 -6.90 0.92
N THR A 87 15.00 -7.50 2.06
CA THR A 87 14.03 -8.02 3.03
C THR A 87 14.07 -7.16 4.29
N LEU A 88 12.98 -6.44 4.57
CA LEU A 88 12.86 -5.56 5.72
C LEU A 88 11.79 -6.11 6.66
N THR A 89 12.01 -6.02 7.96
CA THR A 89 10.95 -6.21 8.96
C THR A 89 10.86 -4.97 9.83
N GLY A 90 9.67 -4.68 10.35
CA GLY A 90 9.50 -3.53 11.23
C GLY A 90 8.04 -3.33 11.63
N THR A 91 7.83 -2.46 12.60
CA THR A 91 6.52 -2.08 13.08
C THR A 91 5.92 -1.02 12.15
N LEU A 92 4.80 -1.31 11.48
CA LEU A 92 4.16 -0.37 10.56
C LEU A 92 3.51 0.78 11.33
N LEU A 93 4.07 1.99 11.18
CA LEU A 93 3.52 3.21 11.79
C LEU A 93 2.49 3.90 10.91
N SER A 94 2.73 3.91 9.59
CA SER A 94 1.88 4.63 8.64
C SER A 94 2.04 4.08 7.22
N CYS A 95 0.97 4.15 6.45
CA CYS A 95 0.96 3.96 5.02
C CYS A 95 0.09 5.02 4.34
N ASP A 96 0.43 5.39 3.10
CA ASP A 96 -0.38 6.30 2.28
C ASP A 96 -0.95 5.61 1.03
N GLN A 97 -1.70 6.36 0.22
CA GLN A 97 -2.33 5.84 -1.00
C GLN A 97 -1.33 5.42 -2.10
N LEU A 98 -0.08 5.84 -2.02
CA LEU A 98 0.97 5.42 -2.95
C LEU A 98 1.73 4.20 -2.43
N THR A 99 1.33 3.64 -1.28
CA THR A 99 2.02 2.55 -0.57
C THR A 99 3.37 3.00 -0.02
N ASN A 100 3.59 4.30 0.22
CA ASN A 100 4.75 4.70 1.01
C ASN A 100 4.56 4.18 2.44
N LEU A 101 5.58 3.52 3.00
CA LEU A 101 5.50 2.88 4.32
C LEU A 101 6.48 3.54 5.29
N VAL A 102 6.01 3.88 6.49
CA VAL A 102 6.87 4.29 7.61
C VAL A 102 6.94 3.12 8.59
N LEU A 103 8.14 2.59 8.77
CA LEU A 103 8.42 1.50 9.70
C LEU A 103 9.25 1.99 10.88
N GLN A 104 8.91 1.55 12.08
CA GLN A 104 9.74 1.72 13.28
C GLN A 104 10.45 0.41 13.62
N ASN A 105 11.59 0.51 14.30
CA ASN A 105 12.41 -0.63 14.73
C ASN A 105 12.73 -1.56 13.56
N THR A 106 13.01 -0.94 12.41
CA THR A 106 13.22 -1.64 11.14
C THR A 106 14.53 -2.39 11.18
N ILE A 107 14.51 -3.64 10.75
CA ILE A 107 15.66 -4.52 10.60
C ILE A 107 15.67 -5.01 9.16
N GLU A 108 16.80 -4.88 8.48
CA GLU A 108 17.03 -5.53 7.21
C GLU A 108 17.66 -6.90 7.42
N ARG A 109 17.10 -7.91 6.77
CA ARG A 109 17.64 -9.26 6.74
C ARG A 109 18.43 -9.46 5.46
N VAL A 110 19.74 -9.56 5.59
CA VAL A 110 20.66 -9.87 4.51
C VAL A 110 20.91 -11.37 4.53
N ILE A 111 20.08 -12.12 3.80
CA ILE A 111 20.20 -13.58 3.70
C ILE A 111 21.29 -13.94 2.71
N ARG A 112 22.29 -14.70 3.18
CA ARG A 112 23.45 -15.12 2.40
C ARG A 112 23.18 -16.43 1.64
N PRO A 113 23.79 -16.62 0.46
CA PRO A 113 23.78 -17.89 -0.27
C PRO A 113 24.34 -19.07 0.52
N HIS A 114 23.94 -20.28 0.15
CA HIS A 114 24.40 -21.53 0.79
C HIS A 114 25.91 -21.78 0.64
N ASP A 115 26.52 -21.26 -0.42
CA ASP A 115 27.95 -21.36 -0.71
C ASP A 115 28.79 -20.23 -0.08
N ASP A 116 28.14 -19.21 0.51
CA ASP A 116 28.82 -18.15 1.26
C ASP A 116 29.17 -18.67 2.67
N PRO A 117 30.48 -18.69 3.05
CA PRO A 117 30.91 -19.15 4.36
C PRO A 117 30.51 -18.23 5.51
N GLU A 118 30.13 -16.97 5.24
CA GLU A 118 29.72 -16.01 6.27
C GLU A 118 28.25 -16.19 6.65
N ASP A 119 27.89 -16.02 7.92
CA ASP A 119 26.49 -16.07 8.37
C ASP A 119 25.65 -14.93 7.76
N SER A 120 24.33 -15.12 7.73
CA SER A 120 23.38 -14.05 7.38
C SER A 120 23.36 -12.97 8.45
N GLU A 121 22.88 -11.78 8.07
CA GLU A 121 22.97 -10.60 8.93
C GLU A 121 21.61 -9.91 9.13
N GLU A 122 21.38 -9.40 10.34
CA GLU A 122 20.28 -8.52 10.68
C GLU A 122 20.82 -7.10 10.92
N VAL A 123 20.54 -6.18 10.01
CA VAL A 123 21.05 -4.80 10.03
C VAL A 123 19.96 -3.87 10.57
N PRO A 124 20.14 -3.24 11.75
CA PRO A 124 19.16 -2.34 12.32
C PRO A 124 19.17 -0.98 11.60
N HIS A 125 17.99 -0.54 11.16
CA HIS A 125 17.78 0.76 10.51
C HIS A 125 16.92 1.72 11.34
N GLY A 126 16.19 1.22 12.35
CA GLY A 126 15.37 2.06 13.23
C GLY A 126 14.12 2.61 12.51
N LEU A 127 13.99 3.94 12.43
CA LEU A 127 12.88 4.55 11.68
C LEU A 127 13.22 4.56 10.18
N TYR A 128 12.36 3.96 9.36
CA TYR A 128 12.62 3.75 7.93
C TYR A 128 11.41 4.15 7.08
N LEU A 129 11.66 4.93 6.02
CA LEU A 129 10.65 5.30 5.02
C LEU A 129 10.93 4.54 3.72
N ILE A 130 9.95 3.75 3.29
CA ILE A 130 9.99 3.03 2.01
C ILE A 130 9.08 3.78 1.05
N ARG A 131 9.61 4.17 -0.12
CA ARG A 131 8.78 4.71 -1.21
C ARG A 131 7.95 3.59 -1.82
N GLY A 132 6.68 3.83 -2.07
CA GLY A 132 5.74 2.78 -2.45
C GLY A 132 6.01 2.12 -3.80
N GLU A 133 6.63 2.83 -4.75
CA GLU A 133 7.12 2.24 -6.00
C GLU A 133 8.18 1.15 -5.80
N ASN A 134 8.86 1.16 -4.65
CA ASN A 134 9.85 0.17 -4.27
C ASN A 134 9.27 -0.95 -3.40
N VAL A 135 7.98 -0.93 -3.04
CA VAL A 135 7.34 -2.02 -2.28
C VAL A 135 6.89 -3.09 -3.27
N ALA A 136 7.45 -4.30 -3.16
CA ALA A 136 7.04 -5.43 -3.98
C ALA A 136 6.04 -6.34 -3.25
N ILE A 137 6.34 -6.71 -2.00
CA ILE A 137 5.47 -7.54 -1.14
C ILE A 137 5.43 -6.93 0.26
N CYS A 138 4.26 -6.96 0.89
CA CYS A 138 4.06 -6.60 2.29
C CYS A 138 3.22 -7.71 2.94
N GLY A 139 3.74 -8.33 4.00
CA GLY A 139 3.10 -9.43 4.72
C GLY A 139 3.12 -9.21 6.22
N LEU A 140 2.03 -9.59 6.90
CA LEU A 140 2.00 -9.61 8.36
C LEU A 140 3.01 -10.65 8.87
N LEU A 141 3.80 -10.28 9.89
CA LEU A 141 4.79 -11.17 10.48
C LEU A 141 4.21 -11.80 11.75
N ASP A 142 4.28 -13.12 11.84
CA ASP A 142 4.01 -13.82 13.10
C ASP A 142 5.25 -13.69 14.00
N GLU A 143 5.16 -12.86 15.03
CA GLU A 143 6.31 -12.54 15.89
C GLU A 143 6.84 -13.74 16.68
N GLN A 144 5.96 -14.69 17.04
CA GLN A 144 6.37 -15.87 17.78
C GLN A 144 7.20 -16.77 16.88
N MET A 145 6.67 -17.09 15.69
CA MET A 145 7.39 -17.91 14.71
C MET A 145 8.69 -17.23 14.26
N ASP A 146 8.64 -15.93 14.02
CA ASP A 146 9.80 -15.13 13.61
C ASP A 146 10.93 -15.13 14.65
N GLY A 147 10.58 -15.11 15.94
CA GLY A 147 11.52 -15.10 17.06
C GLY A 147 12.15 -16.47 17.36
N GLU A 148 11.55 -17.57 16.90
CA GLU A 148 12.10 -18.93 17.03
C GLU A 148 13.17 -19.24 15.97
N ILE A 149 13.29 -18.40 14.94
CA ILE A 149 14.22 -18.59 13.82
C ILE A 149 15.57 -17.92 14.13
N ASP A 150 16.66 -18.70 14.05
CA ASP A 150 18.02 -18.15 14.04
C ASP A 150 18.36 -17.58 12.65
N TRP A 151 18.01 -16.31 12.45
CA TRP A 151 18.18 -15.62 11.16
C TRP A 151 19.63 -15.53 10.71
N ALA A 152 20.62 -15.60 11.62
CA ALA A 152 22.03 -15.63 11.24
C ALA A 152 22.40 -16.95 10.52
N LYS A 153 21.69 -18.04 10.83
CA LYS A 153 21.90 -19.36 10.22
C LYS A 153 21.01 -19.64 9.01
N VAL A 154 20.03 -18.79 8.75
CA VAL A 154 19.19 -18.91 7.54
C VAL A 154 20.05 -18.66 6.31
N LYS A 155 19.92 -19.53 5.31
CA LYS A 155 20.61 -19.45 4.02
C LYS A 155 19.60 -19.58 2.90
N GLY A 156 19.83 -18.88 1.81
CA GLY A 156 18.92 -18.89 0.68
C GLY A 156 19.48 -18.20 -0.55
N SER A 157 18.86 -18.45 -1.71
CA SER A 157 19.19 -17.73 -2.93
C SER A 157 18.86 -16.24 -2.80
N VAL A 158 19.68 -15.40 -3.43
CA VAL A 158 19.43 -13.96 -3.49
C VAL A 158 18.10 -13.70 -4.19
N ILE A 159 17.27 -12.85 -3.58
CA ILE A 159 16.01 -12.41 -4.18
C ILE A 159 16.34 -11.48 -5.35
N GLY A 160 15.91 -11.85 -6.55
CA GLY A 160 16.08 -11.02 -7.75
C GLY A 160 15.16 -9.79 -7.72
N GLY A 161 15.55 -8.76 -8.47
CA GLY A 161 14.70 -7.59 -8.67
C GLY A 161 13.47 -7.88 -9.54
N VAL A 162 12.49 -6.99 -9.52
CA VAL A 162 11.23 -7.13 -10.26
C VAL A 162 11.35 -6.76 -11.76
N LYS A 163 12.51 -6.29 -12.20
CA LYS A 163 12.75 -5.93 -13.61
C LYS A 163 13.23 -7.15 -14.38
N HIS A 164 12.46 -7.53 -15.38
CA HIS A 164 12.86 -8.54 -16.37
C HIS A 164 13.39 -7.80 -17.61
N THR A 165 14.66 -8.04 -17.97
CA THR A 165 15.30 -7.54 -19.20
C THR A 165 15.58 -8.68 -20.15
#